data_AF-X1BWM1-F1
#
_entry.id   AF-X1BWM1-F1
#
_cell.length_a   1.000
_cell.length_b   1.000
_cell.length_c   1.000
_cell.angle_alpha   90.00
_cell.angle_beta   90.00
_cell.angle_gamma   90.00
#
_symmetry.space_group_name_H-M   'P 1'
#
loop_
_entity.id
_entity.type
_entity.pdbx_description
1 polymer ?
#
loop_
_entity_poly.entity_id
_entity_poly.type
_entity_poly.pdbx_seq_one_letter_code
_entity_poly.pdbx_strand_id
1 'polypeptide(L)'
;MISISKEAFRKFWSEKDYLKIFVLSILLLIVGIILIFATNLYITYADPSTPGEYEDYIRNINSLATFTALFFQLGMILFAMSTFLGGLRDDTLSPEVRKGMIFASSVAMLGFVVVMSFVVMVSFY
;
A
#
# COMPACT_ATOMS: atom_id res chain seq x y z
N MET A 1 -12.95 9.48 -30.28
CA MET A 1 -13.12 9.44 -28.81
C MET A 1 -14.03 8.25 -28.52
N ILE A 2 -13.52 7.14 -27.97
CA ILE A 2 -14.33 5.94 -27.72
C ILE A 2 -15.07 6.18 -26.40
N SER A 3 -16.39 6.44 -26.45
CA SER A 3 -17.20 6.53 -25.23
C SER A 3 -17.56 5.11 -24.78
N ILE A 4 -16.87 4.60 -23.76
CA ILE A 4 -17.25 3.35 -23.11
C ILE A 4 -18.60 3.60 -22.42
N SER A 5 -19.62 2.80 -22.75
CA SER A 5 -20.91 2.91 -22.07
C SER A 5 -20.75 2.58 -20.58
N LYS A 6 -21.53 3.24 -19.72
CA LYS A 6 -21.48 3.00 -18.26
C LYS A 6 -21.66 1.51 -17.90
N GLU A 7 -22.48 0.79 -18.67
CA GLU A 7 -22.72 -0.65 -18.51
C GLU A 7 -21.51 -1.50 -18.88
N ALA A 8 -20.82 -1.17 -19.97
CA ALA A 8 -19.58 -1.86 -20.35
C ALA A 8 -18.46 -1.64 -19.32
N PHE A 9 -18.35 -0.42 -18.79
CA PHE A 9 -17.41 -0.10 -17.72
C PHE A 9 -17.73 -0.88 -16.43
N ARG A 10 -19.00 -0.94 -16.03
CA ARG A 10 -19.44 -1.68 -14.84
C ARG A 10 -19.18 -3.18 -14.96
N LYS A 11 -19.43 -3.75 -16.14
CA LYS A 11 -19.20 -5.17 -16.43
C LYS A 11 -17.70 -5.51 -16.39
N PHE A 12 -16.86 -4.70 -17.05
CA PHE A 12 -15.40 -4.80 -17.00
C PHE A 12 -14.85 -4.79 -15.56
N TRP A 13 -15.35 -3.89 -14.72
CA TRP A 13 -14.97 -3.78 -13.32
C TRP A 13 -15.45 -4.95 -12.46
N SER A 14 -16.60 -5.54 -12.77
CA SER A 14 -17.14 -6.65 -12.01
C SER A 14 -16.39 -7.96 -12.28
N GLU A 15 -15.90 -8.15 -13.51
CA GLU A 15 -15.28 -9.39 -14.00
C GLU A 15 -13.79 -9.51 -13.62
N LYS A 16 -13.10 -8.38 -13.41
CA LYS A 16 -11.65 -8.36 -13.13
C LYS A 16 -11.37 -8.18 -11.64
N ASP A 17 -11.40 -9.26 -10.86
CA ASP A 17 -11.16 -9.22 -9.40
C ASP A 17 -9.78 -8.65 -9.02
N TYR A 18 -8.75 -8.89 -9.83
CA TYR A 18 -7.41 -8.33 -9.60
C TYR A 18 -7.41 -6.79 -9.67
N LEU A 19 -8.31 -6.18 -10.46
CA LEU A 19 -8.46 -4.73 -10.55
C LEU A 19 -9.06 -4.16 -9.25
N LYS A 20 -9.96 -4.89 -8.60
CA LYS A 20 -10.51 -4.50 -7.29
C LYS A 20 -9.41 -4.51 -6.21
N ILE A 21 -8.57 -5.55 -6.22
CA ILE A 21 -7.40 -5.64 -5.32
C ILE A 21 -6.43 -4.50 -5.61
N PHE A 22 -6.19 -4.20 -6.89
CA PHE A 22 -5.35 -3.07 -7.30
C PHE A 22 -5.88 -1.75 -6.75
N VAL A 23 -7.17 -1.45 -6.91
CA VAL A 23 -7.73 -0.20 -6.40
C VAL A 23 -7.74 -0.15 -4.88
N LEU A 24 -8.07 -1.25 -4.20
CA LEU A 24 -7.93 -1.34 -2.74
C LEU A 24 -6.49 -1.02 -2.30
N SER A 25 -5.49 -1.55 -3.01
CA SER A 25 -4.09 -1.30 -2.70
C SER A 25 -3.73 0.18 -2.80
N ILE A 26 -4.21 0.88 -3.84
CA ILE A 26 -4.00 2.33 -3.99
C ILE A 26 -4.69 3.11 -2.87
N LEU A 27 -5.91 2.72 -2.49
CA LEU A 27 -6.62 3.37 -1.38
C LEU A 27 -5.88 3.22 -0.05
N LEU A 28 -5.33 2.03 0.23
CA LEU A 28 -4.52 1.81 1.43
C LEU A 28 -3.25 2.67 1.44
N LEU A 29 -2.57 2.80 0.31
CA LEU A 29 -1.40 3.67 0.17
C LEU A 29 -1.75 5.15 0.38
N ILE A 30 -2.88 5.61 -0.17
CA ILE A 30 -3.37 6.98 0.04
C ILE A 30 -3.68 7.23 1.52
N VAL A 31 -4.35 6.30 2.19
CA VAL A 31 -4.60 6.41 3.64
C VAL A 31 -3.28 6.47 4.41
N GLY A 32 -2.30 5.65 4.06
CA GLY A 32 -0.95 5.72 4.62
C GLY A 32 -0.32 7.10 4.46
N ILE A 33 -0.39 7.71 3.27
CA ILE A 33 0.12 9.07 3.02
C ILE A 33 -0.61 10.09 3.91
N ILE A 34 -1.93 10.02 4.03
CA ILE A 34 -2.72 10.91 4.89
C ILE A 34 -2.27 10.77 6.36
N LEU A 35 -2.01 9.55 6.84
CA LEU A 35 -1.53 9.31 8.19
C LEU A 35 -0.11 9.86 8.42
N ILE A 36 0.78 9.85 7.42
CA ILE A 36 2.08 10.53 7.48
C ILE A 36 1.87 12.04 7.71
N PHE A 37 0.98 12.66 6.94
CA PHE A 37 0.67 14.09 7.11
C PHE A 37 0.09 14.38 8.50
N ALA A 38 -0.87 13.55 8.96
CA ALA A 38 -1.46 13.69 10.28
C ALA A 38 -0.40 13.57 11.39
N THR A 39 0.51 12.60 11.28
CA THR A 39 1.60 12.40 12.25
C THR A 39 2.54 13.61 12.30
N ASN A 40 2.94 14.16 11.14
CA ASN A 40 3.81 15.34 11.08
C ASN A 40 3.13 16.60 11.63
N LEU A 41 1.84 16.79 11.34
CA LEU A 41 1.06 17.87 11.93
C LEU A 41 1.02 17.71 13.45
N TYR A 42 0.73 16.51 13.93
CA TYR A 42 0.71 16.23 15.36
C TYR A 42 2.06 16.59 16.00
N ILE A 43 3.21 16.17 15.41
CA ILE A 43 4.59 16.50 15.84
C ILE A 43 4.82 18.00 15.95
N THR A 44 4.33 18.76 14.98
CA THR A 44 4.54 20.22 14.93
C THR A 44 3.84 20.97 16.06
N TYR A 45 2.73 20.45 16.57
CA TYR A 45 1.91 21.09 17.61
C TYR A 45 2.11 20.51 19.02
N ALA A 46 3.10 19.62 19.20
CA ALA A 46 3.44 19.09 20.52
C ALA A 46 4.14 20.14 21.38
N ASP A 47 3.65 20.38 22.59
CA ASP A 47 4.40 21.13 23.60
C ASP A 47 5.11 20.15 24.55
N PRO A 48 6.45 20.07 24.54
CA PRO A 48 7.19 19.19 25.44
C PRO A 48 7.23 19.66 26.90
N SER A 49 6.67 20.83 27.22
CA SER A 49 6.72 21.41 28.57
C SER A 49 5.67 20.84 29.55
N THR A 50 4.72 20.01 29.10
CA THR A 50 3.73 19.31 29.93
C THR A 50 3.98 17.78 29.97
N PRO A 51 4.74 17.25 30.94
CA PRO A 51 5.25 15.86 30.91
C PRO A 51 4.17 14.77 30.84
N GLY A 52 3.05 14.94 31.55
CA GLY A 52 1.95 13.96 31.53
C GLY A 52 1.21 13.92 30.20
N GLU A 53 1.09 15.05 29.51
CA GLU A 53 0.52 15.12 28.16
C GLU A 53 1.53 14.62 27.12
N TYR A 54 2.83 14.83 27.36
CA TYR A 54 3.93 14.42 26.48
C TYR A 54 4.08 12.89 26.36
N GLU A 55 3.89 12.12 27.44
CA GLU A 55 3.93 10.64 27.37
C GLU A 55 2.76 10.06 26.57
N ASP A 56 1.53 10.51 26.84
CA ASP A 56 0.34 10.12 26.06
C ASP A 56 0.48 10.52 24.59
N TYR A 57 1.10 11.67 24.36
CA TYR A 57 1.42 12.20 23.04
C TYR A 57 2.42 11.31 22.26
N ILE A 58 3.53 10.89 22.87
CA ILE A 58 4.48 9.94 22.27
C ILE A 58 3.79 8.61 21.97
N ARG A 59 2.93 8.12 22.88
CA ARG A 59 2.17 6.87 22.64
C ARG A 59 1.26 6.99 21.42
N ASN A 60 0.60 8.13 21.24
CA ASN A 60 -0.27 8.38 20.09
C ASN A 60 0.52 8.49 18.77
N ILE A 61 1.67 9.17 18.77
CA ILE A 61 2.57 9.20 17.60
C ILE A 61 2.99 7.79 17.22
N ASN A 62 3.47 7.00 18.20
CA ASN A 62 3.92 5.64 17.94
C ASN A 62 2.80 4.78 17.36
N SER A 63 1.59 4.92 17.90
CA SER A 63 0.40 4.25 17.37
C SER A 63 0.12 4.65 15.92
N LEU A 64 0.12 5.97 15.62
CA LEU A 64 -0.08 6.49 14.26
C LEU A 64 1.00 6.02 13.29
N ALA A 65 2.26 5.98 13.73
CA ALA A 65 3.39 5.49 12.94
C ALA A 65 3.24 3.99 12.65
N THR A 66 2.82 3.18 13.63
CA THR A 66 2.54 1.76 13.45
C THR A 66 1.39 1.55 12.45
N PHE A 67 0.28 2.27 12.59
CA PHE A 67 -0.83 2.19 11.64
C PHE A 67 -0.37 2.59 10.23
N THR A 68 0.35 3.71 10.11
CA THR A 68 0.93 4.16 8.83
C THR A 68 1.74 3.05 8.17
N ALA A 69 2.66 2.43 8.92
CA ALA A 69 3.47 1.33 8.43
C ALA A 69 2.61 0.16 7.96
N LEU A 70 1.59 -0.26 8.74
CA LEU A 70 0.66 -1.34 8.36
C LEU A 70 -0.08 -1.03 7.05
N PHE A 71 -0.62 0.17 6.89
CA PHE A 71 -1.32 0.58 5.66
C PHE A 71 -0.40 0.55 4.44
N PHE A 72 0.84 1.05 4.56
CA PHE A 72 1.82 0.97 3.49
C PHE A 72 2.23 -0.46 3.17
N GLN A 73 2.49 -1.28 4.18
CA GLN A 73 2.90 -2.67 4.00
C GLN A 73 1.81 -3.49 3.29
N LEU A 74 0.57 -3.41 3.78
CA LEU A 74 -0.57 -4.07 3.15
C LEU A 74 -0.85 -3.51 1.76
N GLY A 75 -0.83 -2.19 1.60
CA GLY A 75 -1.02 -1.52 0.31
C GLY A 75 0.01 -1.99 -0.72
N MET A 76 1.29 -2.01 -0.38
CA MET A 76 2.34 -2.42 -1.30
C MET A 76 2.30 -3.92 -1.64
N ILE A 77 2.00 -4.79 -0.67
CA ILE A 77 1.85 -6.23 -0.92
C ILE A 77 0.67 -6.49 -1.87
N LEU A 78 -0.48 -5.88 -1.61
CA LEU A 78 -1.67 -6.02 -2.47
C LEU A 78 -1.45 -5.40 -3.85
N PHE A 79 -0.68 -4.31 -3.94
CA PHE A 79 -0.30 -3.70 -5.20
C PHE A 79 0.58 -4.64 -6.04
N ALA A 80 1.61 -5.23 -5.42
CA ALA A 80 2.48 -6.18 -6.10
C ALA A 80 1.71 -7.44 -6.53
N MET A 81 0.88 -8.01 -5.64
CA MET A 81 0.05 -9.18 -5.95
C MET A 81 -0.98 -8.91 -7.05
N SER A 82 -1.68 -7.77 -7.02
CA SER A 82 -2.66 -7.43 -8.06
C SER A 82 -2.01 -7.18 -9.41
N THR A 83 -0.82 -6.58 -9.44
CA THR A 83 -0.02 -6.42 -10.66
C THR A 83 0.44 -7.76 -11.21
N PHE A 84 0.86 -8.68 -10.34
CA PHE A 84 1.24 -10.05 -10.72
C PHE A 84 0.06 -10.81 -11.31
N LEU A 85 -1.09 -10.80 -10.62
CA LEU A 85 -2.33 -11.42 -11.10
C LEU A 85 -2.82 -10.80 -12.41
N GLY A 86 -2.73 -9.47 -12.54
CA GLY A 86 -3.03 -8.76 -13.78
C GLY A 86 -2.11 -9.20 -14.92
N GLY A 87 -0.81 -9.33 -14.66
CA GLY A 87 0.14 -9.89 -15.62
C GLY A 87 -0.19 -11.33 -16.03
N LEU A 88 -0.66 -12.18 -15.11
CA LEU A 88 -1.01 -13.56 -15.44
C LEU A 88 -2.33 -13.69 -16.22
N ARG A 89 -3.32 -12.83 -15.94
CA ARG A 89 -4.70 -12.99 -16.42
C ARG A 89 -5.12 -12.04 -17.53
N ASP A 90 -4.38 -10.96 -17.77
CA ASP A 90 -4.81 -9.96 -18.76
C ASP A 90 -4.31 -10.30 -20.17
N ASP A 91 -5.23 -10.82 -20.99
CA ASP A 91 -4.97 -11.21 -22.37
C ASP A 91 -4.84 -10.04 -23.35
N THR A 92 -5.15 -8.82 -22.90
CA THR A 92 -4.96 -7.62 -23.71
C THR A 92 -3.53 -7.08 -23.66
N LEU A 93 -2.68 -7.61 -22.78
CA LEU A 93 -1.29 -7.16 -22.64
C LEU A 93 -0.38 -7.82 -23.68
N SER A 94 0.56 -7.06 -24.24
CA SER A 94 1.61 -7.62 -25.09
C SER A 94 2.48 -8.60 -24.29
N PRO A 95 3.09 -9.61 -24.93
CA PRO A 95 3.94 -10.59 -24.25
C PRO A 95 5.09 -9.97 -23.45
N GLU A 96 5.67 -8.87 -23.94
CA GLU A 96 6.77 -8.15 -23.31
C GLU A 96 6.31 -7.43 -22.05
N VAL A 97 5.19 -6.71 -22.13
CA VAL A 97 4.59 -6.00 -20.99
C VAL A 97 4.18 -7.01 -19.92
N ARG A 98 3.58 -8.13 -20.35
CA ARG A 98 3.20 -9.23 -19.46
C ARG A 98 4.39 -9.75 -18.65
N LYS A 99 5.48 -10.09 -19.33
CA LYS A 99 6.72 -10.57 -18.70
C LYS A 99 7.32 -9.53 -17.76
N GLY A 100 7.37 -8.27 -18.19
CA GLY A 100 7.90 -7.16 -17.38
C GLY A 100 7.09 -6.94 -16.10
N MET A 101 5.75 -6.94 -16.20
CA MET A 101 4.85 -6.81 -15.05
C MET A 101 5.01 -7.96 -14.06
N ILE A 102 5.03 -9.21 -14.54
CA ILE A 102 5.22 -10.41 -13.69
C ILE A 102 6.59 -10.37 -13.00
N PHE A 103 7.65 -10.03 -13.73
CA PHE A 103 9.00 -9.97 -13.17
C PHE A 103 9.11 -8.87 -12.10
N ALA A 104 8.69 -7.64 -12.44
CA ALA A 104 8.77 -6.51 -11.52
C ALA A 104 7.95 -6.76 -10.24
N SER A 105 6.74 -7.28 -10.37
CA SER A 105 5.90 -7.62 -9.21
C SER A 105 6.48 -8.76 -8.38
N SER A 106 7.09 -9.78 -8.99
CA SER A 106 7.78 -10.86 -8.27
C SER A 106 8.97 -10.33 -7.47
N VAL A 107 9.79 -9.46 -8.08
CA VAL A 107 10.93 -8.82 -7.40
C VAL A 107 10.44 -7.94 -6.25
N ALA A 108 9.36 -7.19 -6.44
CA ALA A 108 8.77 -6.37 -5.39
C ALA A 108 8.27 -7.22 -4.20
N MET A 109 7.57 -8.34 -4.47
CA MET A 109 7.14 -9.27 -3.42
C MET A 109 8.31 -9.88 -2.65
N LEU A 110 9.37 -10.31 -3.35
CA LEU A 110 10.59 -10.83 -2.71
C LEU A 110 11.28 -9.76 -1.86
N GLY A 111 11.40 -8.53 -2.39
CA GLY A 111 11.95 -7.40 -1.65
C GLY A 111 11.18 -7.14 -0.36
N PHE A 112 9.84 -7.23 -0.40
CA PHE A 112 9.01 -7.13 0.79
C PHE A 112 9.32 -8.19 1.85
N VAL A 113 9.44 -9.46 1.44
CA VAL A 113 9.78 -10.56 2.35
C VAL A 113 11.15 -10.33 3.00
N VAL A 114 12.15 -9.89 2.24
CA VAL A 114 13.50 -9.62 2.76
C VAL A 114 13.49 -8.48 3.76
N VAL A 115 12.86 -7.35 3.42
CA VAL A 115 12.79 -6.19 4.32
C VAL A 115 12.04 -6.53 5.61
N MET A 116 10.92 -7.26 5.52
CA MET A 116 10.17 -7.70 6.70
C MET A 116 10.99 -8.63 7.59
N SER A 117 11.66 -9.60 6.99
CA SER A 117 12.52 -10.54 7.73
C SER A 117 13.66 -9.82 8.44
N PHE A 118 14.24 -8.80 7.80
CA PHE A 118 15.27 -7.96 8.38
C PHE A 118 14.74 -7.12 9.56
N VAL A 119 13.60 -6.45 9.40
CA VAL A 119 12.97 -5.67 10.48
C VAL A 119 12.67 -6.55 11.71
N VAL A 120 12.16 -7.76 11.48
CA VAL A 120 11.90 -8.73 12.54
C VAL A 120 13.20 -9.14 13.24
N MET A 121 14.26 -9.48 12.50
CA MET A 121 15.56 -9.82 13.08
C MET A 121 16.14 -8.69 13.95
N VAL A 122 16.11 -7.45 13.45
CA VAL A 122 16.61 -6.28 14.19
C VAL A 122 15.80 -6.02 15.46
N SER A 123 14.50 -6.33 15.46
CA SER A 123 13.64 -6.13 16.63
C SER A 123 13.91 -7.14 17.78
N PHE A 124 14.57 -8.26 17.48
CA PHE A 124 14.94 -9.29 18.47
C PHE A 124 16.40 -9.19 18.95
N TYR A 125 17.18 -8.25 18.42
CA TYR A 125 18.58 -8.01 18.75
C TYR A 125 18.72 -6.78 19.65
#